data_AF-A0A8T6UCS4-F1
#
_entry.id   AF-A0A8T6UCS4-F1
#
_cell.length_a   1.000
_cell.length_b   1.000
_cell.length_c   1.000
_cell.angle_alpha   90.00
_cell.angle_beta   90.00
_cell.angle_gamma   90.00
#
_symmetry.space_group_name_H-M   'P 1'
#
loop_
_entity.id
_entity.type
_entity.pdbx_description
1 polymer ?
#
loop_
_entity_poly.entity_id
_entity_poly.type
_entity_poly.pdbx_seq_one_letter_code
_entity_poly.pdbx_strand_id
1 'polypeptide(L)'
;VDLNLYRFHKVPKYMQDVAPGAADATRTPPFAISFVREPPEEEGEARGRFDRELDLPRVAQLLTVLGSTEADGDVVRVDAGVEAHGDGTLVARAEDGKSAKDLLEKARQLVVRAELCVGCGVCVPRCPTGALSIEDMRVVLDEGECVHCGSCFGPCAVVDFPPVVVDIGPH
;
A
#
# COMPACT_ATOMS: atom_id res chain seq x y z
N VAL A 1 -7.07 -24.86 2.98
CA VAL A 1 -8.39 -24.23 3.18
C VAL A 1 -8.34 -22.92 2.42
N ASP A 2 -8.63 -22.97 1.13
CA ASP A 2 -8.61 -21.80 0.25
C ASP A 2 -9.85 -20.96 0.55
N LEU A 3 -9.73 -19.98 1.44
CA LEU A 3 -10.74 -18.95 1.64
C LEU A 3 -10.62 -17.90 0.52
N ASN A 4 -10.77 -18.35 -0.73
CA ASN A 4 -11.06 -17.52 -1.89
C ASN A 4 -12.53 -17.07 -1.76
N LEU A 5 -12.77 -16.06 -0.92
CA LEU A 5 -14.09 -15.45 -0.79
C LEU A 5 -14.41 -14.68 -2.08
N TYR A 6 -15.14 -15.39 -2.96
CA TYR A 6 -15.98 -14.92 -4.06
C TYR A 6 -15.29 -14.39 -5.33
N ARG A 7 -14.70 -15.30 -6.12
CA ARG A 7 -14.55 -15.10 -7.57
C ARG A 7 -15.84 -15.55 -8.27
N PHE A 8 -16.84 -14.68 -8.33
CA PHE A 8 -18.06 -14.97 -9.11
C PHE A 8 -17.70 -14.99 -10.61
N HIS A 9 -17.65 -16.18 -11.22
CA HIS A 9 -17.47 -16.31 -12.68
C HIS A 9 -18.62 -15.64 -13.47
N LYS A 10 -19.78 -15.47 -12.85
CA LYS A 10 -20.90 -14.64 -13.31
C LYS A 10 -21.58 -14.01 -12.10
N VAL A 11 -21.74 -12.69 -12.11
CA VAL A 11 -22.55 -11.98 -11.10
C VAL A 11 -24.00 -12.46 -11.22
N PRO A 12 -24.66 -12.91 -10.13
CA PRO A 12 -26.06 -13.33 -10.17
C PRO A 12 -26.97 -12.22 -10.70
N LYS A 13 -28.00 -12.59 -11.47
CA LYS A 13 -28.92 -11.63 -12.13
C LYS A 13 -29.50 -10.59 -11.15
N TYR A 14 -29.89 -11.02 -9.94
CA TYR A 14 -30.43 -10.10 -8.92
C TYR A 14 -29.45 -9.00 -8.50
N MET A 15 -28.13 -9.27 -8.51
CA MET A 15 -27.10 -8.25 -8.23
C MET A 15 -26.91 -7.30 -9.41
N GLN A 16 -27.07 -7.77 -10.64
CA GLN A 16 -27.02 -6.94 -11.84
C GLN A 16 -28.20 -5.95 -11.88
N ASP A 17 -29.37 -6.38 -11.39
CA ASP A 17 -30.58 -5.57 -11.35
C ASP A 17 -30.52 -4.46 -10.28
N VAL A 18 -29.83 -4.72 -9.16
CA VAL A 18 -29.67 -3.76 -8.03
C VAL A 18 -28.48 -2.82 -8.23
N ALA A 19 -27.43 -3.28 -8.92
CA ALA A 19 -26.22 -2.51 -9.21
C ALA A 19 -25.75 -2.79 -10.66
N PRO A 20 -26.30 -2.08 -11.67
CA PRO A 20 -26.03 -2.34 -13.09
C PRO A 20 -24.57 -2.14 -13.54
N GLY A 21 -23.65 -1.76 -12.63
CA GLY A 21 -22.20 -1.71 -12.86
C GLY A 21 -21.39 -2.75 -12.06
N ALA A 22 -22.00 -3.50 -11.13
CA ALA A 22 -21.30 -4.48 -10.29
C ALA A 22 -20.79 -5.71 -11.08
N ALA A 23 -21.28 -5.90 -12.31
CA ALA A 23 -20.82 -6.95 -13.22
C ALA A 23 -19.57 -6.58 -14.02
N ASP A 24 -19.17 -5.30 -14.01
CA ASP A 24 -17.93 -4.86 -14.65
C ASP A 24 -16.74 -5.16 -13.74
N ALA A 25 -16.25 -6.39 -13.81
CA ALA A 25 -15.05 -6.84 -13.10
C ALA A 25 -13.77 -6.10 -13.53
N THR A 26 -13.85 -5.19 -14.52
CA THR A 26 -12.72 -4.36 -14.96
C THR A 26 -12.68 -2.99 -14.27
N ARG A 27 -13.74 -2.60 -13.55
CA ARG A 27 -13.75 -1.36 -12.75
C ARG A 27 -13.40 -1.66 -11.30
N THR A 28 -12.30 -1.08 -10.82
CA THR A 28 -11.99 -1.04 -9.38
C THR A 28 -13.15 -0.35 -8.65
N PRO A 29 -13.78 -0.99 -7.65
CA PRO A 29 -14.80 -0.31 -6.85
C PRO A 29 -14.20 0.94 -6.19
N PRO A 30 -14.98 2.02 -5.95
CA PRO A 30 -14.44 3.31 -5.51
C PRO A 30 -13.69 3.26 -4.16
N PHE A 31 -13.96 2.23 -3.35
CA PHE A 31 -13.33 1.96 -2.06
C PHE A 31 -12.11 1.03 -2.14
N ALA A 32 -11.85 0.42 -3.30
CA ALA A 32 -10.68 -0.42 -3.53
C ALA A 32 -9.53 0.43 -4.08
N ILE A 33 -8.32 -0.11 -3.95
CA ILE A 33 -7.10 0.44 -4.53
C ILE A 33 -6.38 -0.70 -5.23
N SER A 34 -6.08 -0.52 -6.51
CA SER A 34 -5.34 -1.51 -7.30
C SER A 34 -3.90 -1.07 -7.46
N PHE A 35 -2.97 -2.02 -7.53
CA PHE A 35 -1.56 -1.75 -7.77
C PHE A 35 -1.08 -2.60 -8.93
N VAL A 36 -0.60 -1.96 -9.98
CA VAL A 36 -0.06 -2.61 -11.17
C VAL A 36 1.45 -2.52 -11.13
N ARG A 37 2.14 -3.66 -11.23
CA ARG A 37 3.60 -3.68 -11.36
C ARG A 37 3.96 -3.28 -12.79
N GLU A 38 4.91 -2.37 -12.91
CA GLU A 38 5.39 -1.88 -14.20
C GLU A 38 6.78 -2.50 -14.50
N PRO A 39 7.13 -2.67 -15.78
CA PRO A 39 8.47 -3.14 -16.15
C PRO A 39 9.52 -2.14 -15.65
N PRO A 40 10.66 -2.61 -15.11
CA PRO A 40 11.72 -1.72 -14.63
C PRO A 40 12.41 -1.02 -15.80
N GLU A 41 12.84 0.23 -15.61
CA GLU A 41 13.62 0.96 -16.62
C GLU A 41 15.10 0.56 -16.60
N GLU A 42 15.62 0.19 -15.43
CA GLU A 42 17.02 -0.15 -15.19
C GLU A 42 17.20 -1.39 -14.29
N GLU A 43 18.40 -1.99 -14.33
CA GLU A 43 18.75 -3.10 -13.46
C GLU A 43 18.88 -2.61 -12.02
N GLY A 44 18.20 -3.27 -11.07
CA GLY A 44 18.12 -2.80 -9.68
C GLY A 44 16.93 -1.87 -9.39
N GLU A 45 16.04 -1.64 -10.35
CA GLU A 45 14.78 -0.93 -10.14
C GLU A 45 13.58 -1.89 -10.11
N ALA A 46 12.57 -1.54 -9.33
CA ALA A 46 11.22 -2.07 -9.44
C ALA A 46 10.22 -0.93 -9.29
N ARG A 47 9.20 -0.90 -10.14
CA ARG A 47 8.17 0.15 -10.11
C ARG A 47 6.77 -0.42 -10.25
N GLY A 48 5.80 0.36 -9.81
CA GLY A 48 4.40 0.09 -10.04
C GLY A 48 3.55 1.31 -9.72
N ARG A 49 2.26 1.19 -9.97
CA ARG A 49 1.35 2.31 -9.91
C ARG A 49 0.03 1.93 -9.26
N PHE A 50 -0.40 2.78 -8.32
CA PHE A 50 -1.76 2.76 -7.81
C PHE A 50 -2.74 3.42 -8.79
N ASP A 51 -3.97 2.93 -8.84
CA ASP A 51 -5.03 3.44 -9.73
C ASP A 51 -5.68 4.75 -9.25
N ARG A 52 -5.07 5.43 -8.28
CA ARG A 52 -5.56 6.66 -7.68
C ARG A 52 -4.41 7.53 -7.15
N GLU A 53 -4.74 8.78 -6.87
CA GLU A 53 -3.83 9.71 -6.20
C GLU A 53 -3.58 9.31 -4.74
N LEU A 54 -2.38 9.61 -4.23
CA LEU A 54 -1.95 9.28 -2.87
C LEU A 54 -2.00 10.50 -1.94
N ASP A 55 -2.42 10.28 -0.70
CA ASP A 55 -2.29 11.24 0.39
C ASP A 55 -0.83 11.25 0.88
N LEU A 56 0.05 11.95 0.14
CA LEU A 56 1.50 11.94 0.39
C LEU A 56 1.91 12.27 1.84
N PRO A 57 1.29 13.23 2.55
CA PRO A 57 1.57 13.43 3.98
C PRO A 57 1.35 12.17 4.82
N ARG A 58 0.32 11.38 4.52
CA ARG A 58 0.06 10.12 5.22
C ARG A 58 0.98 8.99 4.78
N VAL A 59 1.20 8.89 3.48
CA VAL A 59 2.12 7.91 2.92
C VAL A 59 3.52 8.12 3.49
N ALA A 60 3.98 9.36 3.62
CA ALA A 60 5.26 9.70 4.24
C ALA A 60 5.38 9.11 5.65
N GLN A 61 4.40 9.34 6.53
CA GLN A 61 4.46 8.82 7.91
C GLN A 61 4.67 7.31 7.99
N LEU A 62 4.05 6.53 7.12
CA LEU A 62 4.24 5.07 7.14
C LEU A 62 5.48 4.62 6.36
N LEU A 63 5.86 5.32 5.29
CA LEU A 63 7.12 5.07 4.58
C LEU A 63 8.33 5.35 5.45
N THR A 64 8.21 6.22 6.47
CA THR A 64 9.26 6.43 7.47
C THR A 64 9.69 5.12 8.11
N VAL A 65 8.86 4.08 8.18
CA VAL A 65 9.30 2.81 8.77
C VAL A 65 10.41 2.12 7.95
N LEU A 66 10.54 2.43 6.65
CA LEU A 66 11.63 1.92 5.81
C LEU A 66 12.94 2.71 5.98
N GLY A 67 12.85 3.98 6.40
CA GLY A 67 14.00 4.88 6.53
C GLY A 67 13.57 6.34 6.62
N SER A 68 14.52 7.27 6.59
CA SER A 68 14.25 8.71 6.69
C SER A 68 13.49 9.20 5.45
N THR A 69 12.43 9.98 5.66
CA THR A 69 11.56 10.49 4.59
C THR A 69 11.76 11.97 4.34
N GLU A 70 11.82 12.36 3.06
CA GLU A 70 11.85 13.75 2.61
C GLU A 70 10.73 13.99 1.59
N ALA A 71 9.87 14.99 1.84
CA ALA A 71 8.80 15.37 0.93
C ALA A 71 9.19 16.63 0.14
N ASP A 72 9.07 16.54 -1.18
CA ASP A 72 9.38 17.61 -2.13
C ASP A 72 8.28 17.70 -3.19
N GLY A 73 7.36 18.64 -3.00
CA GLY A 73 6.20 18.82 -3.85
C GLY A 73 5.31 17.58 -3.87
N ASP A 74 5.25 16.91 -5.03
CA ASP A 74 4.41 15.73 -5.28
C ASP A 74 5.18 14.41 -5.17
N VAL A 75 6.34 14.42 -4.49
CA VAL A 75 7.19 13.25 -4.32
C VAL A 75 7.62 13.12 -2.87
N VAL A 76 7.51 11.91 -2.33
CA VAL A 76 8.10 11.50 -1.05
C VAL A 76 9.24 10.54 -1.35
N ARG A 77 10.45 10.88 -0.89
CA ARG A 77 11.66 10.06 -1.02
C ARG A 77 12.03 9.45 0.32
N VAL A 78 12.46 8.20 0.29
CA VAL A 78 12.99 7.47 1.45
C VAL A 78 14.45 7.13 1.17
N ASP A 79 15.34 7.41 2.13
CA ASP A 79 16.78 7.11 2.04
C ASP A 79 17.08 5.62 1.75
N ALA A 80 16.17 4.72 2.12
CA ALA A 80 16.20 3.30 1.78
C ALA A 80 16.03 3.00 0.27
N GLY A 81 15.82 4.01 -0.58
CA GLY A 81 15.70 3.88 -2.03
C GLY A 81 14.26 3.76 -2.53
N VAL A 82 13.28 4.38 -1.85
CA VAL A 82 11.87 4.38 -2.27
C VAL A 82 11.43 5.78 -2.65
N GLU A 83 10.66 5.91 -3.74
CA GLU A 83 9.98 7.14 -4.14
C GLU A 83 8.49 6.86 -4.32
N ALA A 84 7.64 7.66 -3.67
CA ALA A 84 6.20 7.65 -3.87
C ALA A 84 5.75 9.00 -4.45
N HIS A 85 4.97 8.94 -5.53
CA HIS A 85 4.48 10.09 -6.26
C HIS A 85 2.98 10.27 -6.01
N GLY A 86 2.51 11.52 -5.98
CA GLY A 86 1.09 11.80 -5.71
C GLY A 86 0.16 11.23 -6.76
N ASP A 87 0.64 10.97 -7.98
CA ASP A 87 -0.12 10.35 -9.08
C ASP A 87 -0.30 8.82 -8.97
N GLY A 88 0.14 8.22 -7.85
CA GLY A 88 0.06 6.80 -7.57
C GLY A 88 1.33 6.01 -7.90
N THR A 89 2.33 6.62 -8.54
CA THR A 89 3.56 5.92 -8.92
C THR A 89 4.42 5.60 -7.68
N LEU A 90 4.96 4.39 -7.63
CA LEU A 90 5.87 3.93 -6.59
C LEU A 90 7.10 3.29 -7.25
N VAL A 91 8.28 3.76 -6.88
CA VAL A 91 9.56 3.28 -7.39
C VAL A 91 10.42 2.82 -6.23
N ALA A 92 11.10 1.70 -6.38
CA ALA A 92 12.08 1.18 -5.43
C ALA A 92 13.38 0.85 -6.18
N ARG A 93 14.50 1.30 -5.62
CA ARG A 93 15.85 1.05 -6.15
C ARG A 93 16.69 0.33 -5.10
N ALA A 94 17.43 -0.67 -5.54
CA ALA A 94 18.34 -1.45 -4.71
C ALA A 94 19.55 -1.92 -5.52
N GLU A 95 20.46 -2.64 -4.88
CA GLU A 95 21.66 -3.19 -5.51
C GLU A 95 21.37 -4.22 -6.62
N ASP A 96 20.21 -4.90 -6.52
CA ASP A 96 19.78 -5.92 -7.47
C ASP A 96 18.25 -5.94 -7.64
N GLY A 97 17.78 -6.50 -8.76
CA GLY A 97 16.36 -6.50 -9.10
C GLY A 97 15.47 -7.32 -8.17
N LYS A 98 16.00 -8.29 -7.40
CA LYS A 98 15.23 -9.01 -6.39
C LYS A 98 15.04 -8.12 -5.16
N SER A 99 16.11 -7.51 -4.67
CA SER A 99 16.06 -6.58 -3.54
C SER A 99 15.14 -5.39 -3.84
N ALA A 100 15.15 -4.88 -5.08
CA ALA A 100 14.26 -3.81 -5.51
C ALA A 100 12.78 -4.23 -5.47
N LYS A 101 12.46 -5.44 -5.94
CA LYS A 101 11.10 -6.00 -5.88
C LYS A 101 10.62 -6.22 -4.44
N ASP A 102 11.50 -6.72 -3.56
CA ASP A 102 11.17 -6.93 -2.15
C ASP A 102 10.94 -5.59 -1.43
N LEU A 103 11.73 -4.56 -1.77
CA LEU A 103 11.55 -3.20 -1.26
C LEU A 103 10.26 -2.56 -1.78
N LEU A 104 9.95 -2.70 -3.07
CA LEU A 104 8.70 -2.23 -3.68
C LEU A 104 7.49 -2.86 -2.99
N GLU A 105 7.52 -4.17 -2.71
CA GLU A 105 6.43 -4.86 -2.04
C GLU A 105 6.20 -4.32 -0.62
N LYS A 106 7.27 -4.07 0.16
CA LYS A 106 7.15 -3.47 1.49
C LYS A 106 6.56 -2.05 1.42
N ALA A 107 7.07 -1.23 0.50
CA ALA A 107 6.57 0.12 0.28
C ALA A 107 5.08 0.11 -0.15
N ARG A 108 4.69 -0.78 -1.05
CA ARG A 108 3.30 -0.99 -1.47
C ARG A 108 2.40 -1.26 -0.26
N GLN A 109 2.80 -2.18 0.62
CA GLN A 109 2.02 -2.49 1.82
C GLN A 109 1.87 -1.29 2.75
N LEU A 110 2.89 -0.43 2.87
CA LEU A 110 2.82 0.78 3.68
C LEU A 110 1.89 1.83 3.10
N VAL A 111 1.94 2.02 1.78
CA VAL A 111 1.00 2.91 1.08
C VAL A 111 -0.43 2.41 1.28
N VAL A 112 -0.69 1.12 1.10
CA VAL A 112 -2.03 0.54 1.36
C VAL A 112 -2.47 0.74 2.81
N ARG A 113 -1.56 0.59 3.79
CA ARG A 113 -1.85 0.87 5.20
C ARG A 113 -2.20 2.33 5.43
N ALA A 114 -1.53 3.28 4.77
CA ALA A 114 -1.74 4.71 4.94
C ALA A 114 -3.10 5.14 4.35
N GLU A 115 -3.37 4.70 3.12
CA GLU A 115 -4.56 5.03 2.36
C GLU A 115 -5.83 4.43 2.96
N LEU A 116 -5.77 3.15 3.35
CA LEU A 116 -6.94 2.40 3.80
C LEU A 116 -7.02 2.26 5.34
N CYS A 117 -6.19 2.97 6.11
CA CYS A 117 -6.20 2.85 7.57
C CYS A 117 -7.61 3.06 8.16
N VAL A 118 -8.08 2.08 8.94
CA VAL A 118 -9.36 2.13 9.65
C VAL A 118 -9.22 2.41 11.16
N GLY A 119 -8.01 2.75 11.62
CA GLY A 119 -7.77 3.13 13.02
C GLY A 119 -7.91 1.99 14.04
N CYS A 120 -7.74 0.73 13.62
CA CYS A 120 -7.94 -0.41 14.52
C CYS A 120 -6.89 -0.55 15.64
N GLY A 121 -5.75 0.14 15.54
CA GLY A 121 -4.72 0.15 16.59
C GLY A 121 -3.87 -1.10 16.71
N VAL A 122 -4.02 -2.12 15.85
CA VAL A 122 -3.29 -3.40 15.99
C VAL A 122 -1.76 -3.25 15.87
N CYS A 123 -1.28 -2.21 15.20
CA CYS A 123 0.14 -1.91 15.03
C CYS A 123 0.76 -1.23 16.27
N VAL A 124 -0.03 -0.46 17.03
CA VAL A 124 0.45 0.34 18.18
C VAL A 124 1.22 -0.52 19.20
N PRO A 125 0.65 -1.61 19.76
CA PRO A 125 1.36 -2.40 20.78
C PRO A 125 2.55 -3.21 20.23
N ARG A 126 2.76 -3.24 18.91
CA ARG A 126 3.91 -3.92 18.29
C ARG A 126 5.12 -3.02 18.15
N CYS A 127 4.95 -1.70 18.25
CA CYS A 127 6.06 -0.77 18.17
C CYS A 127 6.86 -0.84 19.47
N PRO A 128 8.13 -1.32 19.45
CA PRO A 128 8.90 -1.51 20.68
C PRO A 128 9.31 -0.18 21.34
N THR A 129 9.31 0.92 20.58
CA THR A 129 9.73 2.25 21.04
C THR A 129 8.56 3.15 21.40
N GLY A 130 7.32 2.76 21.11
CA GLY A 130 6.14 3.58 21.37
C GLY A 130 5.78 4.58 20.26
N ALA A 131 6.52 4.60 19.15
CA ALA A 131 6.39 5.59 18.07
C ALA A 131 5.06 5.64 17.29
N LEU A 132 4.04 4.86 17.67
CA LEU A 132 2.75 4.81 16.96
C LEU A 132 1.60 5.16 17.91
N SER A 133 0.72 6.06 17.48
CA SER A 133 -0.53 6.41 18.16
C SER A 133 -1.73 6.28 17.20
N ILE A 134 -2.95 6.36 17.74
CA ILE A 134 -4.17 6.50 16.93
C ILE A 134 -4.76 7.89 17.16
N GLU A 135 -4.90 8.65 16.09
CA GLU A 135 -5.49 9.99 16.05
C GLU A 135 -6.44 10.09 14.86
N ASP A 136 -7.61 10.70 15.04
CA ASP A 136 -8.62 10.85 13.99
C ASP A 136 -8.92 9.57 13.19
N MET A 137 -9.06 8.45 13.91
CA MET A 137 -9.31 7.11 13.34
C MET A 137 -8.21 6.61 12.40
N ARG A 138 -6.98 7.11 12.52
CA ARG A 138 -5.83 6.65 11.75
C ARG A 138 -4.59 6.49 12.63
N VAL A 139 -3.64 5.72 12.13
CA VAL A 139 -2.33 5.62 12.75
C VAL A 139 -1.52 6.88 12.46
N VAL A 140 -0.86 7.40 13.48
CA VAL A 140 0.13 8.48 13.38
C VAL A 140 1.47 7.94 13.87
N LEU A 141 2.54 8.29 13.16
CA LEU A 141 3.91 7.90 13.50
C LEU A 141 4.69 9.12 14.02
N ASP A 142 5.38 8.94 15.14
CA ASP A 142 6.39 9.88 15.65
C ASP A 142 7.75 9.52 15.06
N GLU A 143 8.27 10.38 14.19
CA GLU A 143 9.56 10.18 13.53
C GLU A 143 10.74 10.19 14.51
N GLY A 144 10.61 10.91 15.63
CA GLY A 144 11.65 11.01 16.65
C GLY A 144 11.80 9.75 17.51
N GLU A 145 10.76 8.91 17.58
CA GLU A 145 10.78 7.64 18.31
C GLU A 145 10.91 6.41 17.39
N CYS A 146 10.73 6.58 16.08
CA CYS A 146 10.83 5.50 15.11
C CYS A 146 12.30 5.11 14.87
N VAL A 147 12.61 3.82 14.97
CA VAL A 147 13.95 3.27 14.72
C VAL A 147 14.00 2.41 13.46
N HIS A 148 13.02 2.56 12.57
CA HIS A 148 12.95 1.88 11.27
C HIS A 148 13.03 0.34 11.34
N CYS A 149 12.57 -0.27 12.44
CA CYS A 149 12.73 -1.72 12.67
C CYS A 149 11.69 -2.60 11.97
N GLY A 150 10.61 -2.02 11.43
CA GLY A 150 9.53 -2.76 10.76
C GLY A 150 8.70 -3.69 11.66
N SER A 151 8.87 -3.69 12.98
CA SER A 151 8.16 -4.63 13.89
C SER A 151 6.64 -4.41 13.92
N CYS A 152 6.18 -3.22 13.51
CA CYS A 152 4.77 -2.89 13.35
C CYS A 152 4.13 -3.54 12.10
N PHE A 153 4.92 -4.10 11.17
CA PHE A 153 4.45 -4.71 9.90
C PHE A 153 3.82 -6.10 10.04
N GLY A 154 3.28 -6.41 11.21
CA GLY A 154 2.47 -7.60 11.40
C GLY A 154 1.12 -7.53 10.67
N PRO A 155 0.22 -8.46 11.00
CA PRO A 155 -1.11 -8.50 10.41
C PRO A 155 -1.85 -7.18 10.53
N CYS A 156 -2.36 -6.69 9.40
CA CYS A 156 -3.16 -5.50 9.21
C CYS A 156 -4.35 -5.86 8.33
N ALA A 157 -5.57 -5.58 8.82
CA ALA A 157 -6.80 -5.97 8.13
C ALA A 157 -6.87 -5.49 6.68
N VAL A 158 -6.32 -4.32 6.36
CA VAL A 158 -6.41 -3.73 5.02
C VAL A 158 -5.30 -4.18 4.07
N VAL A 159 -4.27 -4.87 4.58
CA VAL A 159 -3.20 -5.47 3.77
C VAL A 159 -3.40 -6.97 3.62
N ASP A 160 -3.72 -7.68 4.70
CA ASP A 160 -3.88 -9.14 4.70
C ASP A 160 -5.26 -9.58 4.19
N PHE A 161 -6.27 -8.73 4.35
CA PHE A 161 -7.62 -8.94 3.84
C PHE A 161 -8.05 -7.72 3.01
N PRO A 162 -7.27 -7.35 1.98
CA PRO A 162 -7.51 -6.12 1.27
C PRO A 162 -8.88 -6.20 0.59
N PRO A 163 -9.67 -5.11 0.61
CA PRO A 163 -10.84 -5.00 -0.26
C PRO A 163 -10.35 -4.90 -1.70
N VAL A 164 -10.05 -6.06 -2.30
CA VAL A 164 -9.68 -6.24 -3.71
C VAL A 164 -8.45 -5.41 -4.15
N VAL A 165 -7.25 -5.80 -3.69
CA VAL A 165 -6.01 -5.48 -4.43
C VAL A 165 -5.98 -6.44 -5.62
N VAL A 166 -6.29 -5.93 -6.82
CA VAL A 166 -6.04 -6.69 -8.06
C VAL A 166 -4.56 -6.50 -8.38
N ASP A 167 -3.72 -7.46 -7.98
CA ASP A 167 -2.39 -7.62 -8.59
C ASP A 167 -2.67 -8.01 -10.05
N ILE A 168 -2.81 -7.02 -10.93
CA ILE A 168 -2.87 -7.25 -12.37
C ILE A 168 -1.44 -7.67 -12.71
N GLY A 169 -1.23 -8.99 -12.72
CA GLY A 169 0.07 -9.59 -13.00
C GLY A 169 0.66 -9.09 -14.33
N PRO A 170 1.95 -9.38 -14.58
CA PRO A 170 2.63 -8.87 -15.77
C PRO A 170 1.88 -9.35 -17.02
N HIS A 171 1.52 -8.42 -17.88
CA HIS A 171 1.18 -8.74 -19.27
C HIS A 171 2.42 -9.20 -20.02
#